data_AF-A0A543FMB5-F1
#
_entry.id   AF-A0A543FMB5-F1
#
_cell.length_a   1.000
_cell.length_b   1.000
_cell.length_c   1.000
_cell.angle_alpha   90.00
_cell.angle_beta   90.00
_cell.angle_gamma   90.00
#
_symmetry.space_group_name_H-M   'P 1'
#
loop_
_entity.id
_entity.type
_entity.pdbx_description
1 polymer ?
#
loop_
_entity_poly.entity_id
_entity_poly.type
_entity_poly.pdbx_seq_one_letter_code
_entity_poly.pdbx_strand_id
1 'polypeptide(L)'
;MTPAARSHTERGASLRRGLVAGGAVATVTALLMLLAAVQGMPRFRSVPPSQITQTAEPEPPEPTATGEPLPELPAGADPGAVRTVILILLGLVAAALLALLVVAVVRALRRAWENRELDEREGAVMAAASSGAGAVEAQPDAAVIQRGIAAALRRIDLPAVPGDAIIAAWVGVEEAAADSGVVRGISETPGEFAVRIITRRSAIDADARLLLVLYERVRFGGYAATEADRAEARRLLERIEQEWRS
;
A
#
# COMPACT_ATOMS: atom_id res chain seq x y z
N MET A 1 -52.98 -10.68 18.13
CA MET A 1 -52.03 -11.79 17.93
C MET A 1 -50.78 -11.23 17.29
N THR A 2 -49.65 -11.32 17.97
CA THR A 2 -48.34 -10.74 17.61
C THR A 2 -47.37 -11.87 17.27
N PRO A 3 -46.69 -11.80 16.12
CA PRO A 3 -45.24 -12.05 16.05
C PRO A 3 -44.58 -11.13 15.00
N ALA A 4 -43.29 -10.84 14.91
CA ALA A 4 -42.11 -11.03 15.75
C ALA A 4 -41.06 -10.07 15.14
N ALA A 5 -40.64 -9.05 15.89
CA ALA A 5 -39.58 -8.12 15.47
C ALA A 5 -38.34 -8.36 16.34
N ARG A 6 -37.52 -9.34 15.94
CA ARG A 6 -36.12 -9.47 16.39
C ARG A 6 -35.32 -10.11 15.26
N SER A 7 -34.36 -9.38 14.68
CA SER A 7 -33.18 -9.97 13.98
C SER A 7 -32.21 -8.99 13.30
N HIS A 8 -32.31 -7.66 13.44
CA HIS A 8 -31.37 -6.76 12.74
C HIS A 8 -30.12 -6.35 13.55
N THR A 9 -30.14 -6.45 14.88
CA THR A 9 -29.03 -5.96 15.72
C THR A 9 -27.80 -6.89 15.75
N GLU A 10 -27.95 -8.17 15.40
CA GLU A 10 -26.85 -9.14 15.53
C GLU A 10 -25.86 -9.12 14.36
N ARG A 11 -26.23 -8.62 13.17
CA ARG A 11 -25.36 -8.62 11.98
C ARG A 11 -24.24 -7.58 12.04
N GLY A 12 -24.44 -6.45 12.74
CA GLY A 12 -23.41 -5.41 12.88
C GLY A 12 -22.26 -5.83 13.80
N ALA A 13 -22.55 -6.66 14.81
CA ALA A 13 -21.56 -7.12 15.78
C ALA A 13 -20.59 -8.17 15.18
N SER A 14 -21.04 -8.99 14.23
CA SER A 14 -20.20 -10.02 13.60
C SER A 14 -19.16 -9.44 12.63
N LEU A 15 -19.48 -8.36 11.92
CA LEU A 15 -18.55 -7.67 11.02
C LEU A 15 -17.45 -6.92 11.78
N ARG A 16 -17.80 -6.26 12.89
CA ARG A 16 -16.81 -5.64 13.80
C ARG A 16 -15.90 -6.68 14.45
N ARG A 17 -16.44 -7.85 14.82
CA ARG A 17 -15.63 -8.99 15.32
C ARG A 17 -14.71 -9.57 14.25
N GLY A 18 -15.13 -9.61 12.98
CA GLY A 18 -14.30 -10.07 11.86
C GLY A 18 -13.08 -9.18 11.59
N LEU A 19 -13.22 -7.86 11.72
CA LEU A 19 -12.10 -6.91 11.54
C LEU A 19 -11.11 -6.92 12.71
N VAL A 20 -11.60 -7.05 13.94
CA VAL A 20 -10.74 -7.22 15.13
C VAL A 20 -10.04 -8.59 15.12
N ALA A 21 -10.72 -9.64 14.67
CA ALA A 21 -10.14 -10.96 14.50
C ALA A 21 -9.05 -10.98 13.41
N GLY A 22 -9.24 -10.26 12.29
CA GLY A 22 -8.21 -10.13 11.24
C GLY A 22 -6.94 -9.44 11.75
N GLY A 23 -7.08 -8.39 12.56
CA GLY A 23 -5.95 -7.71 13.21
C GLY A 23 -5.22 -8.61 14.22
N ALA A 24 -5.98 -9.34 15.03
CA ALA A 24 -5.42 -10.29 16.01
C ALA A 24 -4.65 -11.43 15.33
N VAL A 25 -5.18 -12.01 14.25
CA VAL A 25 -4.49 -13.07 13.49
C VAL A 25 -3.19 -12.57 12.87
N ALA A 26 -3.18 -11.36 12.29
CA ALA A 26 -1.97 -10.77 11.74
C ALA A 26 -0.91 -10.50 12.84
N THR A 27 -1.35 -10.04 14.01
CA THR A 27 -0.46 -9.76 15.15
C THR A 27 0.11 -11.05 15.74
N VAL A 28 -0.71 -12.08 15.91
CA VAL A 28 -0.28 -13.41 16.36
C VAL A 28 0.68 -14.03 15.34
N THR A 29 0.40 -13.93 14.05
CA THR A 29 1.28 -14.47 12.99
C THR A 29 2.64 -13.76 12.99
N ALA A 30 2.64 -12.43 13.11
CA ALA A 30 3.87 -11.64 13.23
C ALA A 30 4.66 -11.99 14.50
N LEU A 31 3.96 -12.19 15.62
CA LEU A 31 4.58 -12.60 16.88
C LEU A 31 5.18 -14.01 16.79
N LEU A 32 4.48 -14.96 16.17
CA LEU A 32 4.97 -16.32 15.94
C LEU A 32 6.20 -16.34 15.02
N MET A 33 6.20 -15.53 13.97
CA MET A 33 7.36 -15.35 13.08
C MET A 33 8.56 -14.78 13.83
N LEU A 34 8.35 -13.80 14.71
CA LEU A 34 9.40 -13.22 15.55
C LEU A 34 9.96 -14.25 16.55
N LEU A 35 9.11 -15.04 17.21
CA LEU A 35 9.55 -16.09 18.12
C LEU A 35 10.32 -17.20 17.38
N ALA A 36 9.85 -17.61 16.20
CA ALA A 36 10.53 -18.60 15.37
C ALA A 36 11.93 -18.13 14.92
N ALA A 37 12.06 -16.84 14.59
CA ALA A 37 13.35 -16.24 14.22
C ALA A 37 14.36 -16.25 15.38
N VAL A 38 13.89 -16.06 16.63
CA VAL A 38 14.75 -16.10 17.82
C VAL A 38 15.16 -17.53 18.20
N GLN A 39 14.37 -18.53 17.83
CA GLN A 39 14.66 -19.95 18.13
C GLN A 39 15.58 -20.64 17.11
N GLY A 40 15.92 -19.97 16.00
CA GLY A 40 16.81 -20.49 14.95
C GLY A 40 18.29 -20.51 15.32
N MET A 41 18.66 -21.08 16.47
CA MET A 41 20.06 -21.36 16.82
C MET A 41 20.40 -22.80 16.41
N PRO A 42 21.08 -23.06 15.27
CA PRO A 42 21.49 -24.41 14.91
C PRO A 42 22.57 -24.90 15.89
N ARG A 43 22.16 -25.72 16.86
CA ARG A 43 23.10 -26.42 17.74
C ARG A 43 23.55 -27.69 17.06
N PHE A 44 24.67 -27.62 16.35
CA PHE A 44 25.38 -28.81 15.90
C PHE A 44 25.88 -29.57 17.13
N ARG A 45 25.27 -30.71 17.43
CA ARG A 45 25.78 -31.66 18.44
C ARG A 45 27.00 -32.34 17.84
N SER A 46 28.18 -31.98 18.30
CA SER A 46 29.38 -32.78 18.06
C SER A 46 29.18 -34.13 18.75
N VAL A 47 29.03 -35.20 17.96
CA VAL A 47 29.02 -36.57 18.48
C VAL A 47 30.47 -36.91 18.88
N PRO A 48 30.77 -37.18 20.16
CA PRO A 48 32.12 -37.61 20.55
C PRO A 48 32.40 -38.99 19.93
N PRO A 49 33.60 -39.22 19.37
CA PRO A 49 33.95 -40.51 18.80
C PRO A 49 34.33 -41.45 19.94
N SER A 50 33.34 -42.12 20.52
CA SER A 50 33.62 -43.21 21.44
C SER A 50 32.55 -44.26 21.29
N GLN A 51 32.99 -45.48 20.95
CA GLN A 51 32.24 -46.73 20.75
C GLN A 51 31.82 -47.03 19.31
N ILE A 52 32.78 -46.98 18.39
CA ILE A 52 32.88 -48.10 17.44
C ILE A 52 33.72 -49.14 18.17
N THR A 53 33.06 -50.18 18.70
CA THR A 53 33.74 -51.39 19.16
C THR A 53 34.39 -52.03 17.94
N GLN A 54 35.68 -51.77 17.76
CA GLN A 54 36.49 -52.43 16.75
C GLN A 54 36.85 -53.81 17.31
N THR A 55 36.16 -54.85 16.82
CA THR A 55 36.59 -56.24 16.96
C THR A 55 38.02 -56.33 16.41
N ALA A 56 38.95 -56.74 17.27
CA ALA A 56 40.34 -56.98 16.90
C ALA A 56 40.45 -58.21 15.99
N GLU A 57 41.07 -58.05 14.83
CA GLU A 57 41.51 -59.09 13.90
C GLU A 57 42.92 -58.68 13.41
N PRO A 58 43.88 -59.61 13.20
CA PRO A 58 45.31 -59.30 13.24
C PRO A 58 45.86 -58.63 11.97
N GLU A 59 46.88 -57.80 12.19
CA GLU A 59 47.62 -56.96 11.24
C GLU A 59 48.48 -57.75 10.23
N PRO A 60 48.44 -57.41 8.92
CA PRO A 60 49.51 -57.71 7.95
C PRO A 60 50.34 -56.45 7.62
N PRO A 61 51.63 -56.59 7.23
CA PRO A 61 52.59 -55.49 7.21
C PRO A 61 52.33 -54.43 6.13
N GLU A 62 52.58 -53.18 6.50
CA GLU A 62 52.42 -51.97 5.69
C GLU A 62 53.31 -51.97 4.43
N PRO A 63 52.79 -51.59 3.25
CA PRO A 63 53.59 -51.02 2.18
C PRO A 63 53.67 -49.50 2.36
N THR A 64 54.91 -48.98 2.38
CA THR A 64 55.23 -47.55 2.34
C THR A 64 54.51 -46.86 1.19
N ALA A 65 53.40 -46.17 1.48
CA ALA A 65 52.77 -45.25 0.54
C ALA A 65 53.44 -43.88 0.66
N THR A 66 54.22 -43.50 -0.35
CA THR A 66 54.64 -42.13 -0.59
C THR A 66 53.39 -41.26 -0.69
N GLY A 67 53.14 -40.43 0.32
CA GLY A 67 52.01 -39.50 0.33
C GLY A 67 52.20 -38.39 -0.71
N GLU A 68 51.40 -38.40 -1.77
CA GLU A 68 51.11 -37.17 -2.51
C GLU A 68 50.32 -36.21 -1.60
N PRO A 69 50.61 -34.89 -1.61
CA PRO A 69 49.83 -33.94 -0.84
C PRO A 69 48.42 -33.83 -1.45
N LEU A 70 47.42 -34.15 -0.64
CA LEU A 70 46.00 -33.98 -0.98
C LEU A 70 45.74 -32.49 -1.28
N PRO A 71 44.96 -32.13 -2.33
CA PRO A 71 44.62 -30.74 -2.57
C PRO A 71 43.85 -30.17 -1.38
N GLU A 72 44.34 -29.06 -0.82
CA GLU A 72 43.66 -28.30 0.22
C GLU A 72 42.28 -27.86 -0.29
N LEU A 73 41.21 -28.39 0.31
CA LEU A 73 39.87 -27.83 0.13
C LEU A 73 39.92 -26.35 0.57
N PRO A 74 39.31 -25.42 -0.19
CA PRO A 74 39.30 -24.02 0.20
C PRO A 74 38.71 -23.90 1.60
N ALA A 75 39.49 -23.25 2.48
CA ALA A 75 39.14 -23.01 3.86
C ALA A 75 37.70 -22.51 3.97
N GLY A 76 36.92 -23.19 4.80
CA GLY A 76 35.51 -22.92 5.03
C GLY A 76 35.26 -21.44 5.29
N ALA A 77 34.12 -20.96 4.76
CA ALA A 77 33.67 -19.58 4.86
C ALA A 77 33.97 -18.98 6.24
N ASP A 78 34.70 -17.87 6.27
CA ASP A 78 35.03 -17.14 7.49
C ASP A 78 33.75 -16.94 8.32
N PRO A 79 33.68 -17.44 9.57
CA PRO A 79 32.53 -17.27 10.45
C PRO A 79 32.11 -15.80 10.59
N GLY A 80 33.04 -14.86 10.46
CA GLY A 80 32.80 -13.42 10.46
C GLY A 80 32.04 -12.93 9.21
N ALA A 81 32.35 -13.48 8.04
CA ALA A 81 31.66 -13.16 6.78
C ALA A 81 30.22 -13.68 6.79
N VAL A 82 30.02 -14.92 7.25
CA VAL A 82 28.67 -15.51 7.38
C VAL A 82 27.81 -14.70 8.36
N ARG A 83 28.37 -14.31 9.52
CA ARG A 83 27.68 -13.46 10.49
C ARG A 83 27.29 -12.10 9.91
N THR A 84 28.16 -11.48 9.11
CA THR A 84 27.90 -10.18 8.49
C THR A 84 26.79 -10.26 7.45
N VAL A 85 26.80 -11.30 6.60
CA VAL A 85 25.74 -11.56 5.62
C VAL A 85 24.40 -11.79 6.31
N ILE A 86 24.38 -12.54 7.41
CA ILE A 86 23.16 -12.77 8.21
C ILE A 86 22.63 -11.44 8.78
N LEU A 87 23.50 -10.58 9.32
CA LEU A 87 23.09 -9.27 9.85
C LEU A 87 22.53 -8.35 8.77
N ILE A 88 23.12 -8.35 7.57
CA ILE A 88 22.62 -7.57 6.43
C ILE A 88 21.25 -8.08 6.00
N LEU A 89 21.08 -9.40 5.84
CA LEU A 89 19.79 -10.02 5.51
C LEU A 89 18.73 -9.70 6.56
N LEU A 90 19.07 -9.79 7.84
CA LEU A 90 18.17 -9.46 8.94
C LEU A 90 17.77 -7.98 8.92
N GLY A 91 18.71 -7.08 8.66
CA GLY A 91 18.44 -5.65 8.52
C GLY A 91 17.49 -5.36 7.35
N LEU A 92 17.67 -6.06 6.22
CA LEU A 92 16.84 -5.91 5.03
C LEU A 92 15.41 -6.41 5.26
N VAL A 93 15.26 -7.54 5.97
CA VAL A 93 13.95 -8.05 6.41
C VAL A 93 13.28 -7.10 7.39
N ALA A 94 14.02 -6.57 8.38
CA ALA A 94 13.51 -5.61 9.34
C ALA A 94 13.04 -4.31 8.65
N ALA A 95 13.80 -3.80 7.67
CA ALA A 95 13.42 -2.65 6.87
C ALA A 95 12.15 -2.92 6.04
N ALA A 96 12.04 -4.10 5.42
CA ALA A 96 10.86 -4.49 4.67
C ALA A 96 9.60 -4.60 5.56
N LEU A 97 9.74 -5.18 6.77
CA LEU A 97 8.66 -5.26 7.75
C LEU A 97 8.25 -3.87 8.25
N LEU A 98 9.20 -2.98 8.50
CA LEU A 98 8.93 -1.60 8.89
C LEU A 98 8.20 -0.85 7.78
N ALA A 99 8.63 -0.99 6.51
CA ALA A 99 7.94 -0.40 5.38
C ALA A 99 6.51 -0.91 5.24
N LEU A 100 6.30 -2.22 5.41
CA LEU A 100 4.97 -2.83 5.35
C LEU A 100 4.07 -2.35 6.50
N LEU A 101 4.63 -2.20 7.71
CA LEU A 101 3.93 -1.62 8.86
C LEU A 101 3.53 -0.17 8.58
N VAL A 102 4.44 0.66 8.06
CA VAL A 102 4.15 2.06 7.69
C VAL A 102 3.02 2.12 6.65
N VAL A 103 3.08 1.29 5.60
CA VAL A 103 2.02 1.23 4.58
C VAL A 103 0.69 0.78 5.19
N ALA A 104 0.70 -0.20 6.08
CA ALA A 104 -0.50 -0.68 6.76
C ALA A 104 -1.11 0.38 7.68
N VAL A 105 -0.27 1.10 8.45
CA VAL A 105 -0.69 2.20 9.33
C VAL A 105 -1.25 3.35 8.51
N VAL A 106 -0.59 3.77 7.41
CA VAL A 106 -1.10 4.81 6.52
C VAL A 106 -2.45 4.41 5.92
N ARG A 107 -2.60 3.17 5.46
CA ARG A 107 -3.88 2.65 4.96
C ARG A 107 -4.96 2.61 6.05
N ALA A 108 -4.59 2.22 7.27
CA ALA A 108 -5.51 2.17 8.40
C ALA A 108 -5.95 3.57 8.83
N LEU A 109 -5.04 4.56 8.88
CA LEU A 109 -5.39 5.95 9.15
C LEU A 109 -6.28 6.53 8.06
N ARG A 110 -5.96 6.27 6.78
CA ARG A 110 -6.83 6.67 5.66
C ARG A 110 -8.24 6.10 5.80
N ARG A 111 -8.36 4.79 6.07
CA ARG A 111 -9.67 4.15 6.32
C ARG A 111 -10.37 4.66 7.58
N ALA A 112 -9.63 4.98 8.63
CA ALA A 112 -10.19 5.50 9.87
C ALA A 112 -10.70 6.94 9.70
N TRP A 113 -10.06 7.73 8.83
CA TRP A 113 -10.54 9.05 8.42
C TRP A 113 -11.77 8.93 7.51
N GLU A 114 -11.75 8.02 6.53
CA GLU A 114 -12.93 7.70 5.70
C GLU A 114 -14.13 7.25 6.57
N ASN A 115 -13.89 6.42 7.59
CA ASN A 115 -14.95 5.90 8.46
C ASN A 115 -15.44 6.89 9.53
N ARG A 116 -14.60 7.84 9.96
CA ARG A 116 -15.03 8.90 10.88
C ARG A 116 -16.08 9.82 10.25
N GLU A 117 -15.97 10.07 8.96
CA GLU A 117 -17.02 10.80 8.23
C GLU A 117 -18.26 9.93 7.99
N LEU A 118 -18.12 8.59 7.90
CA LEU A 118 -19.27 7.68 7.73
C LEU A 118 -20.19 7.61 8.97
N ASP A 119 -19.64 7.67 10.19
CA ASP A 119 -20.45 7.66 11.43
C ASP A 119 -21.26 8.97 11.60
N GLU A 120 -20.74 10.13 11.14
CA GLU A 120 -21.55 11.37 11.04
C GLU A 120 -22.52 11.32 9.84
N ARG A 121 -22.17 10.64 8.75
CA ARG A 121 -23.02 10.45 7.55
C ARG A 121 -24.23 9.54 7.81
N GLU A 122 -24.14 8.47 8.60
CA GLU A 122 -25.31 7.63 8.91
C GLU A 122 -26.35 8.37 9.77
N GLY A 123 -25.88 9.19 10.72
CA GLY A 123 -26.76 10.07 11.51
C GLY A 123 -27.45 11.14 10.65
N ALA A 124 -26.74 11.71 9.68
CA ALA A 124 -27.27 12.74 8.79
C ALA A 124 -28.22 12.18 7.70
N VAL A 125 -27.96 10.99 7.16
CA VAL A 125 -28.82 10.35 6.14
C VAL A 125 -30.17 9.93 6.72
N MET A 126 -30.23 9.49 7.98
CA MET A 126 -31.50 9.22 8.67
C MET A 126 -32.32 10.50 8.91
N ALA A 127 -31.66 11.63 9.17
CA ALA A 127 -32.32 12.94 9.34
C ALA A 127 -32.75 13.57 8.00
N ALA A 128 -32.01 13.31 6.92
CA ALA A 128 -32.33 13.80 5.57
C ALA A 128 -33.49 13.06 4.91
N ALA A 129 -33.64 11.75 5.17
CA ALA A 129 -34.77 10.96 4.66
C ALA A 129 -36.14 11.41 5.22
N SER A 130 -36.15 12.22 6.29
CA SER A 130 -37.36 12.81 6.88
C SER A 130 -37.66 14.23 6.38
N SER A 131 -36.80 14.84 5.57
CA SER A 131 -36.96 16.23 5.10
C SER A 131 -36.95 16.31 3.57
N GLY A 132 -38.05 15.89 2.96
CA GLY A 132 -38.32 16.14 1.54
C GLY A 132 -38.68 17.61 1.30
N ALA A 133 -37.67 18.47 1.12
CA ALA A 133 -37.82 19.80 0.52
C ALA A 133 -36.45 20.36 0.12
N GLY A 134 -36.17 20.46 -1.19
CA GLY A 134 -35.12 21.29 -1.77
C GLY A 134 -33.71 21.11 -1.19
N ALA A 135 -33.05 19.99 -1.50
CA ALA A 135 -31.62 19.88 -1.26
C ALA A 135 -30.88 20.87 -2.19
N VAL A 136 -30.47 22.00 -1.62
CA VAL A 136 -29.51 22.91 -2.26
C VAL A 136 -28.29 22.08 -2.64
N GLU A 137 -28.01 21.99 -3.94
CA GLU A 137 -26.86 21.23 -4.45
C GLU A 137 -25.60 21.84 -3.84
N ALA A 138 -24.94 21.13 -2.93
CA ALA A 138 -23.79 21.65 -2.20
C ALA A 138 -22.73 22.19 -3.17
N GLN A 139 -22.27 23.42 -2.97
CA GLN A 139 -21.22 24.04 -3.79
C GLN A 139 -19.85 23.51 -3.33
N PRO A 140 -18.97 23.05 -4.22
CA PRO A 140 -17.63 22.61 -3.83
C PRO A 140 -16.85 23.76 -3.21
N ASP A 141 -16.09 23.46 -2.15
CA ASP A 141 -15.18 24.43 -1.53
C ASP A 141 -14.05 24.78 -2.51
N ALA A 142 -14.13 25.98 -3.08
CA ALA A 142 -13.16 26.47 -4.06
C ALA A 142 -11.73 26.52 -3.49
N ALA A 143 -11.57 26.82 -2.19
CA ALA A 143 -10.25 26.88 -1.58
C ALA A 143 -9.62 25.48 -1.46
N VAL A 144 -10.43 24.44 -1.21
CA VAL A 144 -9.97 23.05 -1.23
C VAL A 144 -9.54 22.66 -2.64
N ILE A 145 -10.37 22.92 -3.65
CA ILE A 145 -10.08 22.59 -5.04
C ILE A 145 -8.80 23.28 -5.53
N GLN A 146 -8.66 24.58 -5.27
CA GLN A 146 -7.45 25.35 -5.62
C GLN A 146 -6.20 24.76 -4.95
N ARG A 147 -6.25 24.45 -3.65
CA ARG A 147 -5.12 23.83 -2.93
C ARG A 147 -4.75 22.47 -3.52
N GLY A 148 -5.76 21.67 -3.89
CA GLY A 148 -5.58 20.35 -4.47
C GLY A 148 -4.96 20.40 -5.86
N ILE A 149 -5.45 21.27 -6.76
CA ILE A 149 -4.86 21.47 -8.10
C ILE A 149 -3.41 21.96 -7.96
N ALA A 150 -3.14 22.92 -7.08
CA ALA A 150 -1.78 23.38 -6.82
C ALA A 150 -0.87 22.26 -6.28
N ALA A 151 -1.42 21.33 -5.49
CA ALA A 151 -0.68 20.13 -5.04
C ALA A 151 -0.43 19.15 -6.19
N ALA A 152 -1.39 18.96 -7.10
CA ALA A 152 -1.22 18.15 -8.30
C ALA A 152 -0.13 18.71 -9.22
N LEU A 153 -0.07 20.04 -9.40
CA LEU A 153 1.01 20.73 -10.12
C LEU A 153 2.38 20.50 -9.46
N ARG A 154 2.48 20.49 -8.13
CA ARG A 154 3.74 20.14 -7.45
C ARG A 154 4.12 18.68 -7.66
N ARG A 155 3.13 17.76 -7.68
CA ARG A 155 3.37 16.32 -7.88
C ARG A 155 3.86 16.03 -9.29
N ILE A 156 3.28 16.67 -10.31
CA ILE A 156 3.71 16.44 -11.69
C ILE A 156 5.16 16.87 -11.91
N ASP A 157 5.68 17.81 -11.13
CA ASP A 157 7.06 18.32 -11.22
C ASP A 157 8.11 17.47 -10.52
N LEU A 158 7.69 16.51 -9.69
CA LEU A 158 8.63 15.63 -9.00
C LEU A 158 9.45 14.79 -9.99
N PRO A 159 10.70 14.43 -9.66
CA PRO A 159 11.50 13.51 -10.47
C PRO A 159 10.85 12.11 -10.48
N ALA A 160 10.16 11.78 -11.56
CA ALA A 160 9.50 10.50 -11.77
C ALA A 160 9.43 10.16 -13.26
N VAL A 161 9.14 8.89 -13.58
CA VAL A 161 8.80 8.50 -14.95
C VAL A 161 7.55 9.29 -15.40
N PRO A 162 7.47 9.79 -16.64
CA PRO A 162 6.37 10.66 -17.08
C PRO A 162 4.98 10.10 -16.78
N GLY A 163 4.78 8.80 -16.99
CA GLY A 163 3.51 8.13 -16.70
C GLY A 163 3.14 8.17 -15.22
N ASP A 164 4.10 7.91 -14.33
CA ASP A 164 3.87 7.96 -12.89
C ASP A 164 3.57 9.38 -12.41
N ALA A 165 4.23 10.39 -13.00
CA ALA A 165 3.97 11.79 -12.71
C ALA A 165 2.54 12.21 -13.10
N ILE A 166 2.07 11.79 -14.30
CA ILE A 166 0.70 12.03 -14.77
C ILE A 166 -0.32 11.35 -13.86
N ILE A 167 -0.08 10.09 -13.49
CA ILE A 167 -0.95 9.35 -12.55
C ILE A 167 -1.00 10.04 -11.19
N ALA A 168 0.15 10.41 -10.62
CA ALA A 168 0.21 11.05 -9.31
C ALA A 168 -0.48 12.41 -9.28
N ALA A 169 -0.39 13.16 -10.38
CA ALA A 169 -1.08 14.45 -10.54
C ALA A 169 -2.60 14.26 -10.63
N TRP A 170 -3.08 13.33 -11.47
CA TRP A 170 -4.51 13.02 -11.57
C TRP A 170 -5.11 12.52 -10.25
N VAL A 171 -4.41 11.63 -9.54
CA VAL A 171 -4.84 11.17 -8.22
C VAL A 171 -4.94 12.34 -7.23
N GLY A 172 -4.04 13.32 -7.30
CA GLY A 172 -4.15 14.53 -6.48
C GLY A 172 -5.38 15.39 -6.79
N VAL A 173 -5.81 15.38 -8.04
CA VAL A 173 -7.05 16.03 -8.48
C VAL A 173 -8.28 15.27 -7.97
N GLU A 174 -8.27 13.94 -8.01
CA GLU A 174 -9.35 13.12 -7.43
C GLU A 174 -9.47 13.31 -5.91
N GLU A 175 -8.34 13.38 -5.19
CA GLU A 175 -8.28 13.69 -3.76
C GLU A 175 -8.91 15.07 -3.49
N ALA A 176 -8.56 16.09 -4.29
CA ALA A 176 -9.14 17.42 -4.16
C ALA A 176 -10.66 17.44 -4.35
N ALA A 177 -11.16 16.69 -5.34
CA ALA A 177 -12.59 16.57 -5.58
C ALA A 177 -13.30 15.86 -4.43
N ALA A 178 -12.70 14.82 -3.86
CA ALA A 178 -13.24 14.11 -2.69
C ALA A 178 -13.33 15.01 -1.45
N ASP A 179 -12.33 15.88 -1.27
CA ASP A 179 -12.28 16.81 -0.14
C ASP A 179 -13.17 18.05 -0.32
N SER A 180 -13.82 18.22 -1.49
CA SER A 180 -14.58 19.42 -1.85
C SER A 180 -15.87 19.65 -1.06
N GLY A 181 -16.28 18.67 -0.25
CA GLY A 181 -17.55 18.68 0.49
C GLY A 181 -18.78 18.27 -0.34
N VAL A 182 -18.60 17.94 -1.63
CA VAL A 182 -19.67 17.44 -2.49
C VAL A 182 -19.69 15.91 -2.48
N VAL A 183 -20.89 15.33 -2.42
CA VAL A 183 -21.07 13.89 -2.43
C VAL A 183 -20.97 13.33 -3.85
N ARG A 184 -20.25 12.22 -3.99
CA ARG A 184 -20.19 11.44 -5.22
C ARG A 184 -21.46 10.62 -5.42
N GLY A 185 -21.94 10.51 -6.67
CA GLY A 185 -23.07 9.65 -7.01
C GLY A 185 -22.78 8.16 -6.73
N ILE A 186 -23.83 7.37 -6.47
CA ILE A 186 -23.69 5.95 -6.09
C ILE A 186 -22.97 5.13 -7.17
N SER A 187 -23.24 5.43 -8.44
CA SER A 187 -22.63 4.77 -9.60
C SER A 187 -21.54 5.59 -10.27
N GLU A 188 -21.18 6.75 -9.70
CA GLU A 188 -20.21 7.67 -10.29
C GLU A 188 -18.80 7.21 -9.95
N THR A 189 -17.95 7.06 -10.96
CA THR A 189 -16.55 6.70 -10.76
C THR A 189 -15.75 7.87 -10.17
N PRO A 190 -14.59 7.63 -9.52
CA PRO A 190 -13.74 8.70 -9.01
C PRO A 190 -13.33 9.71 -10.08
N GLY A 191 -13.04 9.25 -11.30
CA GLY A 191 -12.63 10.12 -12.40
C GLY A 191 -13.78 10.97 -12.94
N GLU A 192 -14.97 10.39 -13.13
CA GLU A 192 -16.18 11.13 -13.52
C GLU A 192 -16.54 12.19 -12.47
N PHE A 193 -16.45 11.81 -11.18
CA PHE A 193 -16.66 12.71 -10.07
C PHE A 193 -15.68 13.88 -10.09
N ALA A 194 -14.38 13.60 -10.25
CA ALA A 194 -13.35 14.64 -10.31
C ALA A 194 -13.62 15.62 -11.46
N VAL A 195 -13.92 15.11 -12.66
CA VAL A 195 -14.30 15.95 -13.81
C VAL A 195 -15.52 16.80 -13.45
N ARG A 196 -16.62 16.22 -12.94
CA ARG A 196 -17.83 16.96 -12.56
C ARG A 196 -17.55 18.08 -11.57
N ILE A 197 -16.69 17.84 -10.58
CA ILE A 197 -16.35 18.84 -9.57
C ILE A 197 -15.52 19.98 -10.17
N ILE A 198 -14.52 19.67 -10.97
CA ILE A 198 -13.60 20.66 -11.53
C ILE A 198 -14.28 21.51 -12.60
N THR A 199 -15.16 20.91 -13.41
CA THR A 199 -15.82 21.59 -14.54
C THR A 199 -17.08 22.35 -14.12
N ARG A 200 -17.39 22.39 -12.82
CA ARG A 200 -18.51 23.15 -12.29
C ARG A 200 -18.39 24.65 -12.56
N ARG A 201 -17.15 25.15 -12.74
CA ARG A 201 -16.85 26.44 -13.40
C ARG A 201 -16.51 26.14 -14.87
N SER A 202 -17.36 26.62 -15.76
CA SER A 202 -17.70 25.97 -17.03
C SER A 202 -16.71 26.13 -18.20
N ALA A 203 -15.55 26.78 -18.03
CA ALA A 203 -14.64 27.06 -19.15
C ALA A 203 -13.59 25.96 -19.43
N ILE A 204 -13.53 24.90 -18.62
CA ILE A 204 -12.40 23.94 -18.62
C ILE A 204 -12.82 22.47 -18.83
N ASP A 205 -14.04 22.21 -19.34
CA ASP A 205 -14.54 20.84 -19.55
C ASP A 205 -13.66 20.03 -20.51
N ALA A 206 -13.27 20.63 -21.65
CA ALA A 206 -12.37 19.98 -22.60
C ALA A 206 -11.00 19.67 -21.98
N ASP A 207 -10.44 20.62 -21.22
CA ASP A 207 -9.12 20.46 -20.61
C ASP A 207 -9.12 19.35 -19.53
N ALA A 208 -10.17 19.31 -18.69
CA ALA A 208 -10.35 18.28 -17.67
C ALA A 208 -10.53 16.88 -18.28
N ARG A 209 -11.31 16.75 -19.36
CA ARG A 209 -11.50 15.49 -20.07
C ARG A 209 -10.22 15.02 -20.77
N LEU A 210 -9.47 15.92 -21.40
CA LEU A 210 -8.18 15.57 -22.01
C LEU A 210 -7.19 15.04 -20.98
N LEU A 211 -7.15 15.66 -19.79
CA LEU A 211 -6.31 15.20 -18.69
C LEU A 211 -6.74 13.80 -18.21
N LEU A 212 -8.05 13.54 -18.09
CA LEU A 212 -8.58 12.22 -17.75
C LEU A 212 -8.17 11.16 -18.80
N VAL A 213 -8.29 11.49 -20.09
CA VAL A 213 -7.89 10.58 -21.18
C VAL A 213 -6.40 10.25 -21.13
N LEU A 214 -5.55 11.25 -20.87
CA LEU A 214 -4.10 11.03 -20.68
C LEU A 214 -3.85 10.05 -19.52
N TYR A 215 -4.50 10.26 -18.38
CA TYR A 215 -4.40 9.37 -17.23
C TYR A 215 -4.84 7.93 -17.55
N GLU A 216 -6.02 7.76 -18.16
CA GLU A 216 -6.57 6.44 -18.48
C GLU A 216 -5.67 5.70 -19.48
N ARG A 217 -5.16 6.40 -20.49
CA ARG A 217 -4.24 5.85 -21.49
C ARG A 217 -2.95 5.33 -20.86
N VAL A 218 -2.38 6.08 -19.93
CA VAL A 218 -1.16 5.67 -19.21
C VAL A 218 -1.45 4.53 -18.24
N ARG A 219 -2.53 4.62 -17.47
CA ARG A 219 -2.82 3.66 -16.39
C ARG A 219 -3.34 2.32 -16.89
N PHE A 220 -4.19 2.34 -17.91
CA PHE A 220 -4.92 1.17 -18.39
C PHE A 220 -4.60 0.83 -19.86
N GLY A 221 -4.15 1.81 -20.64
CA GLY A 221 -3.90 1.64 -22.08
C GLY A 221 -2.54 1.04 -22.45
N GLY A 222 -1.69 0.69 -21.47
CA GLY A 222 -0.34 0.17 -21.72
C GLY A 222 0.60 1.17 -22.44
N TYR A 223 0.21 2.45 -22.46
CA TYR A 223 0.94 3.51 -23.14
C TYR A 223 2.11 4.00 -22.28
N ALA A 224 3.32 3.94 -22.84
CA ALA A 224 4.49 4.54 -22.24
C ALA A 224 4.50 6.06 -22.52
N ALA A 225 4.09 6.85 -21.52
CA ALA A 225 4.09 8.31 -21.63
C ALA A 225 5.49 8.88 -21.83
N THR A 226 5.55 9.93 -22.64
CA THR A 226 6.74 10.72 -22.92
C THR A 226 6.78 11.98 -22.06
N GLU A 227 7.92 12.68 -22.06
CA GLU A 227 8.02 13.99 -21.40
C GLU A 227 7.09 15.04 -22.05
N ALA A 228 6.76 14.87 -23.33
CA ALA A 228 5.78 15.72 -24.01
C ALA A 228 4.37 15.53 -23.44
N ASP A 229 3.97 14.29 -23.14
CA ASP A 229 2.69 14.00 -22.46
C ASP A 229 2.66 14.61 -21.05
N ARG A 230 3.78 14.54 -20.31
CA ARG A 230 3.89 15.17 -18.99
C ARG A 230 3.75 16.69 -19.08
N ALA A 231 4.40 17.32 -20.06
CA ALA A 231 4.27 18.75 -20.31
C ALA A 231 2.85 19.14 -20.73
N GLU A 232 2.16 18.30 -21.51
CA GLU A 232 0.76 18.50 -21.87
C GLU A 232 -0.16 18.41 -20.64
N ALA A 233 -0.02 17.36 -19.84
CA ALA A 233 -0.78 17.20 -18.60
C ALA A 233 -0.55 18.38 -17.63
N ARG A 234 0.69 18.86 -17.52
CA ARG A 234 1.02 20.06 -16.74
C ARG A 234 0.27 21.29 -17.27
N ARG A 235 0.30 21.54 -18.58
CA ARG A 235 -0.41 22.67 -19.18
C ARG A 235 -1.91 22.62 -18.95
N LEU A 236 -2.52 21.44 -19.02
CA LEU A 236 -3.95 21.24 -18.74
C LEU A 236 -4.27 21.59 -17.28
N LEU A 237 -3.44 21.12 -16.34
CA LEU A 237 -3.57 21.45 -14.91
C LEU A 237 -3.41 22.96 -14.64
N GLU A 238 -2.49 23.64 -15.32
CA GLU A 238 -2.30 25.10 -15.19
C GLU A 238 -3.53 25.88 -15.66
N ARG A 239 -4.16 25.46 -16.78
CA ARG A 239 -5.40 26.08 -17.27
C ARG A 239 -6.55 25.88 -16.28
N ILE A 240 -6.67 24.68 -15.73
CA ILE A 240 -7.64 24.36 -14.70
C ILE A 240 -7.40 25.24 -13.45
N GLU A 241 -6.14 25.39 -13.01
CA GLU A 241 -5.79 26.22 -11.86
C GLU A 241 -6.16 27.70 -12.08
N GLN A 242 -5.87 28.24 -13.26
CA GLN A 242 -6.18 29.62 -13.63
C GLN A 242 -7.68 29.89 -13.57
N GLU A 243 -8.51 28.98 -14.09
CA GLU A 243 -9.96 29.12 -14.07
C GLU A 243 -10.54 29.03 -12.66
N TRP A 244 -9.92 28.25 -11.78
CA TRP A 244 -10.35 28.21 -10.38
C TRP A 244 -9.93 29.45 -9.59
N ARG A 245 -8.90 30.18 -10.03
CA ARG A 245 -8.40 31.41 -9.41
C ARG A 245 -9.11 32.68 -9.91
N SER A 246 -9.71 32.65 -11.11
CA SER A 246 -10.50 33.76 -11.66
C SER A 246 -11.76 34.04 -10.85
#